data_AF-A0A520GYG2-F1
#
_entry.id   AF-A0A520GYG2-F1
#
_cell.length_a   1.000
_cell.length_b   1.000
_cell.length_c   1.000
_cell.angle_alpha   90.00
_cell.angle_beta   90.00
_cell.angle_gamma   90.00
#
_symmetry.space_group_name_H-M   'P 1'
#
loop_
_entity.id
_entity.type
_entity.pdbx_description
1 polymer ?
#
loop_
_entity_poly.entity_id
_entity_poly.type
_entity_poly.pdbx_seq_one_letter_code
_entity_poly.pdbx_strand_id
1 'polypeptide(L)'
;MLKKSTLLFCFLFALLNLIADYSGAQRINDQQKGLKDYYKNFFPIGVAVTPQQLKDSAQRQLILKHFNSVTAENAMKMGPIHPRENEYYWKNSCSK
;
A
#
# COMPACT_ATOMS: atom_id res chain seq x y z
N MET A 1 -39.16 43.87 16.65
CA MET A 1 -38.48 43.65 17.94
C MET A 1 -38.26 42.16 18.12
N LEU A 2 -37.05 41.65 17.85
CA LEU A 2 -36.75 40.21 18.05
C LEU A 2 -36.87 39.89 19.55
N LYS A 3 -37.71 38.92 19.89
CA LYS A 3 -37.88 38.46 21.27
C LYS A 3 -36.61 37.74 21.71
N LYS A 4 -36.03 38.11 22.86
CA LYS A 4 -34.80 37.52 23.41
C LYS A 4 -34.83 35.98 23.45
N SER A 5 -36.03 35.41 23.65
CA SER A 5 -36.29 33.96 23.61
C SER A 5 -36.00 33.31 22.25
N THR A 6 -36.28 33.99 21.14
CA THR A 6 -36.01 33.47 19.79
C THR A 6 -34.51 33.48 19.49
N LEU A 7 -33.79 34.50 19.97
CA LEU A 7 -32.34 34.62 19.79
C LEU A 7 -31.58 33.52 20.56
N LEU A 8 -32.05 33.19 21.77
CA LEU A 8 -31.50 32.13 22.61
C LEU A 8 -31.67 30.74 21.99
N PHE A 9 -32.83 30.49 21.34
CA PHE A 9 -33.08 29.23 20.65
C PHE A 9 -32.19 29.06 19.41
N CYS A 10 -31.97 30.14 18.64
CA CYS A 10 -31.02 30.13 17.51
C CYS A 10 -29.57 29.87 17.97
N PHE A 11 -29.17 30.45 19.10
CA PHE A 11 -27.83 30.24 19.66
C PHE A 11 -27.62 28.79 20.14
N LEU A 12 -28.63 28.20 20.78
CA LEU A 12 -28.59 26.81 21.23
C LEU A 12 -28.53 25.83 20.05
N PHE A 13 -29.28 26.11 18.98
CA PHE A 13 -29.27 25.30 17.76
C PHE A 13 -27.92 25.40 17.03
N ALA A 14 -27.31 26.59 16.98
CA ALA A 14 -25.97 26.77 16.41
C ALA A 14 -24.88 26.02 17.22
N LEU A 15 -25.00 26.03 18.56
CA LEU A 15 -24.08 25.29 19.44
C LEU A 15 -24.20 23.77 19.25
N LEU A 16 -25.42 23.26 19.02
CA LEU A 16 -25.67 21.84 18.79
C LEU A 16 -25.03 21.34 17.48
N ASN A 17 -25.08 22.14 16.42
CA ASN A 17 -24.46 21.81 15.13
C ASN A 17 -22.92 21.84 15.20
N LEU A 18 -22.34 22.73 16.02
CA LEU A 18 -20.88 22.82 16.21
C LEU A 18 -20.27 21.56 16.86
N ILE A 19 -21.05 20.85 17.68
CA ILE A 19 -20.59 19.62 18.36
C ILE A 19 -20.67 18.40 17.42
N ALA A 20 -21.58 18.42 16.44
CA ALA A 20 -21.74 17.31 15.48
C ALA A 20 -20.54 17.17 14.52
N ASP A 21 -19.90 18.28 14.15
CA ASP A 21 -18.74 18.29 13.24
C ASP A 21 -17.44 17.76 13.87
N TYR A 22 -17.36 17.64 15.20
CA TYR A 22 -16.20 17.07 15.88
C TYR A 22 -16.11 15.53 15.80
N SER A 23 -17.18 14.88 15.32
CA SER A 23 -17.27 13.41 15.22
C SER A 23 -16.66 12.85 13.93
N GLY A 24 -15.95 13.67 13.15
CA GLY A 24 -15.09 13.23 12.05
C GLY A 24 -13.84 12.51 12.54
N ALA A 25 -14.00 11.51 13.41
CA ALA A 25 -12.93 10.60 13.79
C ALA A 25 -12.36 9.98 12.52
N GLN A 26 -11.03 10.08 12.40
CA GLN A 26 -10.26 9.63 11.24
C GLN A 26 -10.75 8.24 10.80
N ARG A 27 -11.34 8.16 9.60
CA ARG A 27 -11.56 6.86 8.96
C ARG A 27 -10.18 6.32 8.61
N ILE A 28 -9.59 5.55 9.51
CA ILE A 28 -8.47 4.69 9.16
C ILE A 28 -8.99 3.81 8.03
N ASN A 29 -8.55 4.08 6.81
CA ASN A 29 -8.89 3.28 5.65
C ASN A 29 -8.13 1.95 5.77
N ASP A 30 -8.62 1.08 6.64
CA ASP A 30 -8.02 -0.20 7.01
C ASP A 30 -8.08 -1.22 5.85
N GLN A 31 -8.82 -0.89 4.79
CA GLN A 31 -8.95 -1.72 3.61
C GLN A 31 -7.70 -1.71 2.71
N GLN A 32 -6.73 -0.82 2.97
CA GLN A 32 -5.64 -0.54 2.03
C GLN A 32 -4.22 -0.72 2.57
N LYS A 33 -4.02 -1.11 3.84
CA LYS A 33 -2.66 -1.34 4.37
C LYS A 33 -2.17 -2.75 4.01
N GLY A 34 -1.00 -2.81 3.39
CA GLY A 34 -0.29 -4.04 3.07
C GLY A 34 0.66 -4.47 4.18
N LEU A 35 1.21 -5.70 4.08
CA LEU A 35 2.13 -6.24 5.08
C LEU A 35 3.38 -5.33 5.27
N LYS A 36 3.91 -4.81 4.16
CA LYS A 36 5.00 -3.82 4.16
C LYS A 36 4.69 -2.55 4.96
N ASP A 37 3.44 -2.13 5.05
CA ASP A 37 3.08 -0.85 5.68
C ASP A 37 3.12 -0.97 7.20
N TYR A 38 2.81 -2.16 7.75
CA TYR A 38 2.93 -2.44 9.18
C TYR A 38 4.39 -2.50 9.63
N TYR A 39 5.28 -3.08 8.81
CA TYR A 39 6.70 -3.25 9.14
C TYR A 39 7.60 -2.13 8.61
N LYS A 40 7.03 -1.09 8.01
CA LYS A 40 7.76 0.00 7.33
C LYS A 40 8.87 0.63 8.18
N ASN A 41 8.66 0.75 9.50
CA ASN A 41 9.61 1.37 10.42
C ASN A 41 10.66 0.42 10.98
N PHE A 42 10.55 -0.88 10.71
CA PHE A 42 11.44 -1.91 11.25
C PHE A 42 12.35 -2.48 10.16
N PHE A 43 11.77 -3.05 9.10
CA PHE A 43 12.51 -3.69 8.00
C PHE A 43 11.64 -3.85 6.75
N PRO A 44 12.25 -3.95 5.56
CA PRO A 44 11.52 -4.26 4.34
C PRO A 44 11.02 -5.71 4.33
N ILE A 45 9.86 -5.92 3.74
CA ILE A 45 9.25 -7.24 3.51
C ILE A 45 9.58 -7.67 2.08
N GLY A 46 10.40 -8.71 1.98
CA GLY A 46 10.85 -9.29 0.72
C GLY A 46 10.01 -10.47 0.24
N VAL A 47 9.97 -10.68 -1.08
CA VAL A 47 9.41 -11.87 -1.73
C VAL A 47 10.31 -12.38 -2.84
N ALA A 48 10.43 -13.71 -2.95
CA ALA A 48 11.08 -14.37 -4.08
C ALA A 48 10.07 -14.59 -5.21
N VAL A 49 10.37 -14.13 -6.42
CA VAL A 49 9.44 -14.22 -7.55
C VAL A 49 10.11 -14.84 -8.79
N THR A 50 9.28 -15.50 -9.59
CA THR A 50 9.61 -15.95 -10.93
C THR A 50 9.04 -14.99 -11.98
N PRO A 51 9.64 -14.91 -13.19
CA PRO A 51 9.09 -14.10 -14.28
C PRO A 51 7.64 -14.46 -14.66
N GLN A 52 7.22 -15.71 -14.43
CA GLN A 52 5.86 -16.15 -14.74
C GLN A 52 4.83 -15.57 -13.77
N GLN A 53 5.16 -15.49 -12.47
CA GLN A 53 4.29 -14.86 -11.47
C GLN A 53 4.14 -13.36 -11.71
N LEU A 54 5.13 -12.72 -12.32
CA LEU A 54 5.03 -11.31 -12.73
C LEU A 54 4.11 -11.12 -13.93
N LYS A 55 3.77 -12.16 -14.71
CA LYS A 55 2.81 -12.08 -15.83
C LYS A 55 1.37 -12.23 -15.36
N ASP A 56 1.13 -13.06 -14.35
CA ASP A 56 -0.17 -13.21 -13.71
C ASP A 56 -0.58 -11.92 -12.98
N SER A 57 -1.74 -11.36 -13.36
CA SER A 57 -2.25 -10.11 -12.80
C SER A 57 -2.60 -10.23 -11.32
N ALA A 58 -3.11 -11.38 -10.87
CA ALA A 58 -3.52 -11.58 -9.48
C ALA A 58 -2.30 -11.62 -8.56
N GLN A 59 -1.27 -12.38 -8.95
CA GLN A 59 0.00 -12.47 -8.21
C GLN A 59 0.73 -11.13 -8.20
N ARG A 60 0.77 -10.41 -9.34
CA ARG A 60 1.35 -9.06 -9.41
C ARG A 60 0.68 -8.09 -8.45
N GLN A 61 -0.65 -8.08 -8.38
CA GLN A 61 -1.39 -7.21 -7.45
C GLN A 61 -1.10 -7.55 -5.98
N LEU A 62 -1.00 -8.84 -5.65
CA LEU A 62 -0.63 -9.28 -4.31
C LEU A 62 0.79 -8.83 -3.93
N ILE A 63 1.75 -9.00 -4.85
CA ILE A 63 3.14 -8.59 -4.66
C ILE A 63 3.21 -7.07 -4.40
N LEU A 64 2.55 -6.28 -5.24
CA LEU A 64 2.50 -4.82 -5.12
C LEU A 64 1.84 -4.36 -3.82
N LYS A 65 0.82 -5.07 -3.34
CA LYS A 65 0.12 -4.73 -2.11
C LYS A 65 0.99 -5.02 -0.89
N HIS A 66 1.64 -6.18 -0.81
CA HIS A 66 2.22 -6.65 0.45
C HIS A 66 3.74 -6.46 0.58
N PHE A 67 4.50 -6.33 -0.51
CA PHE A 67 5.96 -6.39 -0.48
C PHE A 67 6.61 -5.12 -1.04
N ASN A 68 7.82 -4.81 -0.54
CA ASN A 68 8.64 -3.67 -0.96
C ASN A 68 10.08 -4.07 -1.31
N SER A 69 10.41 -5.36 -1.26
CA SER A 69 11.67 -5.91 -1.74
C SER A 69 11.38 -7.17 -2.57
N VAL A 70 12.10 -7.36 -3.67
CA VAL A 70 11.88 -8.47 -4.60
C VAL A 70 13.21 -9.10 -4.96
N THR A 71 13.27 -10.42 -4.87
CA THR A 71 14.43 -11.22 -5.26
C THR A 71 14.01 -12.21 -6.34
N ALA A 72 14.81 -12.36 -7.41
CA ALA A 72 14.54 -13.39 -8.41
C ALA A 72 14.82 -14.78 -7.83
N GLU A 73 13.86 -15.70 -7.91
CA GLU A 73 14.00 -17.03 -7.30
C GLU A 73 15.15 -17.85 -7.92
N ASN A 74 15.14 -17.97 -9.25
CA ASN A 74 16.12 -18.75 -10.01
C ASN A 74 16.77 -17.98 -11.14
N ALA A 75 16.13 -16.92 -11.66
CA ALA A 75 16.61 -16.22 -12.85
C ALA A 75 17.98 -15.57 -12.67
N MET A 76 18.38 -15.26 -11.42
CA MET A 76 19.69 -14.70 -11.09
C MET A 76 20.76 -15.73 -10.67
N LYS A 77 20.48 -17.04 -10.75
CA LYS A 77 21.49 -18.07 -10.46
C LYS A 77 22.54 -18.12 -11.59
N MET A 78 23.75 -18.54 -11.25
CA MET A 78 24.86 -18.64 -12.21
C MET A 78 24.55 -19.57 -13.39
N GLY A 79 23.84 -20.67 -13.17
CA GLY A 79 23.46 -21.58 -14.27
C GLY A 79 22.64 -20.89 -15.36
N PRO A 80 21.50 -20.23 -15.03
CA PRO A 80 20.72 -19.47 -16.00
C PRO A 80 21.43 -18.25 -16.60
N ILE A 81 22.27 -17.55 -15.83
CA ILE A 81 22.99 -16.35 -16.30
C ILE A 81 24.15 -16.73 -17.22
N HIS A 82 24.89 -17.80 -16.90
CA HIS A 82 26.13 -18.18 -17.57
C HIS A 82 26.10 -19.68 -17.90
N PRO A 83 25.35 -20.09 -18.94
CA PRO A 83 25.22 -21.50 -19.30
C PRO A 83 26.47 -22.09 -19.96
N ARG A 84 27.28 -21.26 -20.63
CA ARG A 84 28.52 -21.65 -21.34
C ARG A 84 29.56 -20.53 -21.28
N GLU A 85 30.84 -20.89 -21.36
CA GLU A 85 31.94 -19.94 -21.39
C GLU A 85 31.71 -18.84 -22.44
N ASN A 86 31.89 -17.57 -22.04
CA ASN A 86 31.61 -16.37 -22.85
C ASN A 86 30.14 -16.11 -23.28
N GLU A 87 29.15 -16.87 -22.78
CA GLU A 87 27.73 -16.62 -23.03
C GLU A 87 27.00 -16.12 -21.77
N TYR A 88 26.43 -14.91 -21.81
CA TYR A 88 25.69 -14.34 -20.67
C TYR A 88 24.26 -13.94 -21.01
N TYR A 89 23.29 -14.41 -20.23
CA TYR A 89 21.86 -14.16 -20.40
C TYR A 89 21.29 -13.25 -19.31
N TRP A 90 21.52 -11.94 -19.43
CA TRP A 90 21.02 -10.92 -18.50
C TRP A 90 19.55 -10.50 -18.73
N LYS A 91 19.02 -10.80 -19.92
CA LYS A 91 17.68 -10.35 -20.34
C LYS A 91 16.54 -10.92 -19.49
N ASN A 92 16.74 -12.11 -18.94
CA ASN A 92 15.75 -12.79 -18.09
C ASN A 92 15.95 -12.52 -16.60
N SER A 93 17.08 -11.92 -16.20
CA SER A 93 17.46 -11.68 -14.80
C SER A 93 17.27 -10.22 -14.36
N CYS A 94 17.32 -9.26 -15.30
CA CYS A 94 16.98 -7.85 -15.06
C CYS A 94 15.78 -7.45 -15.93
N SER A 95 14.55 -7.65 -15.43
CA SER A 95 13.41 -6.88 -15.93
C SER A 95 13.53 -5.48 -15.33
N LYS A 96 13.67 -4.46 -16.18
CA LYS A 96 13.35 -3.07 -15.80
C LYS A 96 11.87 -2.96 -15.43
#